data_AF-A0A8H6M9A4-F1
#
_entry.id   AF-A0A8H6M9A4-F1
#
_cell.length_a   1.000
_cell.length_b   1.000
_cell.length_c   1.000
_cell.angle_alpha   90.00
_cell.angle_beta   90.00
_cell.angle_gamma   90.00
#
_symmetry.space_group_name_H-M   'P 1'
#
loop_
_entity.id
_entity.type
_entity.pdbx_description
1 polymer ?
#
loop_
_entity_poly.entity_id
_entity_poly.type
_entity_poly.pdbx_seq_one_letter_code
_entity_poly.pdbx_strand_id
1 'polypeptide(L)'
;DPYRFRRNLRVSPTTFDTLVNRIAHHPVFLSTGPQAQLPVEEQLAIALKRFGNFGSNASVEAIAQWAGVSAGMVVNATRRVMEAILSLHDEYVHWPSAAAKEEAKEWVEAASCAAWRDGWLFVDGTLVPLADKPGFHGESYFDRKSNYSLNVQVTL
;
A
#
# COMPACT_ATOMS: atom_id res chain seq x y z
N ASP A 1 22.27 2.87 2.69
CA ASP A 1 21.64 4.07 3.29
C ASP A 1 20.12 3.88 3.39
N PRO A 2 19.55 3.75 4.61
CA PRO A 2 18.13 3.54 4.83
C PRO A 2 17.22 4.67 4.29
N TYR A 3 17.70 5.91 4.28
CA TYR A 3 16.91 7.04 3.79
C TYR A 3 16.70 6.95 2.28
N ARG A 4 17.78 6.77 1.51
CA ARG A 4 17.70 6.55 0.06
C ARG A 4 16.90 5.30 -0.30
N PHE A 5 17.01 4.24 0.50
CA PHE A 5 16.25 3.00 0.30
C PHE A 5 14.73 3.26 0.38
N ARG A 6 14.28 3.86 1.49
CA ARG A 6 12.86 4.23 1.68
C ARG A 6 12.38 5.21 0.61
N ARG A 7 13.21 6.18 0.22
CA ARG A 7 12.86 7.13 -0.84
C ARG A 7 12.62 6.43 -2.18
N ASN A 8 13.41 5.41 -2.49
CA ASN A 8 13.33 4.70 -3.76
C ASN A 8 12.25 3.62 -3.78
N LEU A 9 12.15 2.81 -2.73
CA LEU A 9 11.32 1.61 -2.70
C LEU A 9 10.07 1.74 -1.82
N ARG A 10 9.89 2.89 -1.14
CA ARG A 10 8.75 3.22 -0.27
C ARG A 10 8.56 2.30 0.95
N VAL A 11 9.48 1.37 1.17
CA VAL A 11 9.50 0.47 2.34
C VAL A 11 10.81 0.61 3.10
N SER A 12 10.80 0.24 4.38
CA SER A 12 12.04 0.13 5.15
C SER A 12 12.85 -1.11 4.71
N PRO A 13 14.17 -1.15 4.94
CA PRO A 13 14.98 -2.33 4.63
C PRO A 13 14.46 -3.60 5.32
N THR A 14 14.07 -3.51 6.60
CA THR A 14 13.54 -4.65 7.36
C THR A 14 12.21 -5.16 6.80
N THR A 15 11.32 -4.24 6.39
CA THR A 15 10.07 -4.60 5.68
C THR A 15 10.37 -5.28 4.36
N PHE A 16 11.35 -4.77 3.61
CA PHE A 16 11.76 -5.35 2.34
C PHE A 16 12.26 -6.79 2.51
N ASP A 17 13.17 -7.03 3.45
CA ASP A 17 13.71 -8.37 3.73
C ASP A 17 12.59 -9.34 4.16
N THR A 18 11.62 -8.84 4.94
CA THR A 18 10.44 -9.61 5.34
C THR A 18 9.60 -10.00 4.12
N LEU A 19 9.36 -9.08 3.20
CA LEU A 19 8.63 -9.35 1.96
C LEU A 19 9.37 -10.36 1.08
N VAL A 20 10.69 -10.20 0.90
CA VAL A 20 11.52 -11.17 0.16
C VAL A 20 11.36 -12.56 0.74
N ASN A 21 11.54 -12.72 2.06
CA ASN A 21 11.42 -14.02 2.72
C ASN A 21 10.03 -14.65 2.56
N ARG A 22 8.96 -13.84 2.53
CA ARG A 22 7.59 -14.31 2.34
C ARG A 22 7.32 -14.81 0.93
N ILE A 23 7.95 -14.21 -0.08
CA ILE A 23 7.67 -14.54 -1.48
C ILE A 23 8.76 -15.39 -2.15
N ALA A 24 9.93 -15.57 -1.52
CA ALA A 24 11.11 -16.21 -2.11
C ALA A 24 10.86 -17.63 -2.64
N HIS A 25 9.98 -18.38 -2.00
CA HIS A 25 9.65 -19.76 -2.38
C HIS A 25 8.45 -19.88 -3.32
N HIS A 26 7.87 -18.76 -3.77
CA HIS A 26 6.73 -18.79 -4.67
C HIS A 26 7.15 -19.36 -6.05
N PRO A 27 6.41 -20.34 -6.62
CA PRO A 27 6.79 -21.04 -7.86
C PRO A 27 7.04 -20.12 -9.06
N VAL A 28 6.44 -18.93 -9.07
CA VAL A 28 6.60 -17.94 -10.15
C VAL A 28 8.04 -17.45 -10.34
N PHE A 29 8.89 -17.57 -9.32
CA PHE A 29 10.31 -17.20 -9.36
C PHE A 29 11.22 -18.34 -9.82
N LEU A 30 10.67 -19.54 -10.04
CA LEU A 30 11.44 -20.65 -10.62
C LEU A 30 11.63 -20.40 -12.12
N SER A 31 12.88 -20.48 -12.59
CA SER A 31 13.15 -20.38 -14.02
C SER A 31 12.68 -21.63 -14.74
N THR A 32 11.88 -21.44 -15.79
CA THR A 32 11.41 -22.52 -16.69
C THR A 32 12.24 -22.60 -17.97
N GLY A 33 13.20 -21.69 -18.17
CA GLY A 33 13.99 -21.55 -19.38
C GLY A 33 15.49 -21.74 -19.14
N PRO A 34 16.30 -21.69 -20.21
CA PRO A 34 17.75 -21.88 -20.13
C PRO A 34 18.48 -20.74 -19.41
N GLN A 35 17.85 -19.57 -19.28
CA GLN A 35 18.41 -18.44 -18.56
C GLN A 35 17.87 -18.39 -17.13
N ALA A 36 18.75 -18.12 -16.17
CA ALA A 36 18.35 -17.87 -14.80
C ALA A 36 17.44 -16.63 -14.74
N GLN A 37 16.41 -16.69 -13.89
CA GLN A 37 15.65 -15.49 -13.55
C GLN A 37 16.50 -14.57 -12.68
N LEU A 38 16.19 -13.27 -12.71
CA LEU A 38 16.74 -12.29 -11.78
C LEU A 38 16.41 -12.68 -10.33
N PRO A 39 17.28 -12.43 -9.35
CA PRO A 39 16.96 -12.70 -7.94
C PRO A 39 15.66 -12.05 -7.47
N VAL A 40 14.99 -12.68 -6.49
CA VAL A 40 13.65 -12.26 -6.02
C VAL A 40 13.70 -10.85 -5.44
N GLU A 41 14.75 -10.54 -4.69
CA GLU A 41 15.03 -9.22 -4.14
C GLU A 41 15.12 -8.14 -5.23
N GLU A 42 15.78 -8.43 -6.34
CA GLU A 42 15.90 -7.49 -7.44
C GLU A 42 14.56 -7.30 -8.16
N GLN A 43 13.82 -8.39 -8.39
CA GLN A 43 12.48 -8.32 -8.98
C GLN A 43 11.52 -7.51 -8.08
N LEU A 44 11.57 -7.72 -6.76
CA LEU A 44 10.80 -6.97 -5.77
C LEU A 44 11.19 -5.48 -5.76
N ALA A 45 12.48 -5.17 -5.80
CA ALA A 45 12.95 -3.78 -5.85
C ALA A 45 12.46 -3.06 -7.12
N ILE A 46 12.48 -3.73 -8.27
CA ILE A 46 11.94 -3.19 -9.54
C ILE A 46 10.44 -2.89 -9.39
N ALA A 47 9.67 -3.85 -8.87
CA ALA A 47 8.23 -3.69 -8.70
C ALA A 47 7.89 -2.56 -7.72
N LEU A 48 8.54 -2.51 -6.56
CA LEU A 48 8.35 -1.46 -5.55
C LEU A 48 8.77 -0.08 -6.07
N LYS A 49 9.88 0.01 -6.81
CA LYS A 49 10.30 1.24 -7.44
C LYS A 49 9.27 1.75 -8.44
N ARG A 50 8.66 0.83 -9.20
CA ARG A 50 7.59 1.14 -10.15
C ARG A 50 6.32 1.63 -9.45
N PHE A 51 5.87 0.94 -8.39
CA PHE A 51 4.68 1.32 -7.62
C PHE A 51 4.86 2.62 -6.83
N GLY A 52 6.09 2.90 -6.39
CA GLY A 52 6.41 4.08 -5.59
C GLY A 52 6.55 5.39 -6.37
N ASN A 53 6.39 5.36 -7.70
CA ASN A 53 6.51 6.51 -8.58
C ASN A 53 5.22 6.76 -9.35
N PHE A 54 5.04 7.99 -9.82
CA PHE A 54 3.94 8.41 -10.69
C PHE A 54 4.47 9.18 -11.90
N GLY A 55 3.66 9.30 -12.95
CA GLY A 55 4.01 10.02 -14.17
C GLY A 55 5.15 9.34 -14.96
N SER A 56 5.98 10.14 -15.63
CA SER A 56 7.10 9.64 -16.45
C SER A 56 8.11 8.79 -15.68
N ASN A 57 8.28 9.03 -14.37
CA ASN A 57 9.18 8.26 -13.50
C ASN A 57 8.66 6.85 -13.15
N ALA A 58 7.41 6.54 -13.50
CA ALA A 58 6.82 5.20 -13.38
C ALA A 58 6.76 4.43 -14.71
N SER A 59 7.21 5.06 -15.81
CA SER A 59 7.28 4.41 -17.11
C SER A 59 8.21 3.19 -17.06
N VAL A 60 7.89 2.18 -17.87
CA VAL A 60 8.67 0.94 -17.94
C VAL A 60 10.11 1.25 -18.35
N GLU A 61 10.30 2.21 -19.25
CA GLU A 61 11.58 2.68 -19.77
C GLU A 61 12.42 3.35 -18.68
N ALA A 62 11.83 4.24 -17.88
CA ALA A 62 12.54 4.90 -16.78
C ALA A 62 12.98 3.90 -15.70
N ILE A 63 12.12 2.93 -15.37
CA ILE A 63 12.46 1.88 -14.41
C ILE A 63 13.53 0.93 -14.97
N ALA A 64 13.45 0.59 -16.26
CA ALA A 64 14.44 -0.24 -16.94
C ALA A 64 15.83 0.43 -16.93
N GLN A 65 15.89 1.73 -17.23
CA GLN A 65 17.12 2.51 -17.14
C GLN A 65 17.68 2.56 -15.71
N TRP A 66 16.81 2.76 -14.71
CA TRP A 66 17.21 2.79 -13.30
C TRP A 66 17.77 1.44 -12.82
N ALA A 67 17.14 0.33 -13.23
CA ALA A 67 17.52 -1.02 -12.82
C ALA A 67 18.61 -1.65 -13.70
N GLY A 68 18.95 -1.06 -14.85
CA GLY A 68 19.92 -1.62 -15.80
C GLY A 68 19.42 -2.91 -16.49
N VAL A 69 18.11 -3.05 -16.69
CA VAL A 69 17.48 -4.23 -17.29
C VAL A 69 16.65 -3.86 -18.52
N SER A 70 16.15 -4.86 -19.26
CA SER A 70 15.24 -4.61 -20.38
C SER A 70 13.84 -4.20 -19.91
N ALA A 71 13.10 -3.46 -20.76
CA ALA A 71 11.70 -3.11 -20.50
C ALA A 71 10.83 -4.36 -20.25
N GLY A 72 11.06 -5.43 -21.02
CA GLY A 72 10.37 -6.72 -20.82
C GLY A 72 10.65 -7.34 -19.45
N MET A 73 11.88 -7.19 -18.93
CA MET A 73 12.22 -7.67 -17.59
C MET A 73 11.47 -6.89 -16.51
N VAL A 74 11.31 -5.58 -16.65
CA VAL A 74 10.50 -4.77 -15.70
C VAL A 74 9.05 -5.25 -15.65
N VAL A 75 8.45 -5.50 -16.81
CA VAL A 75 7.08 -6.02 -16.90
C VAL A 75 6.96 -7.40 -16.23
N ASN A 76 7.90 -8.30 -16.54
CA ASN A 76 7.92 -9.65 -15.97
C ASN A 76 8.13 -9.62 -14.45
N ALA A 77 9.11 -8.86 -13.95
CA ALA A 77 9.34 -8.68 -12.52
C ALA A 77 8.08 -8.16 -11.81
N THR A 78 7.43 -7.13 -12.37
CA THR A 78 6.20 -6.59 -11.79
C THR A 78 5.10 -7.65 -11.72
N ARG A 79 4.87 -8.40 -12.81
CA ARG A 79 3.83 -9.44 -12.86
C ARG A 79 4.09 -10.54 -11.83
N ARG A 80 5.32 -11.05 -11.76
CA ARG A 80 5.72 -12.12 -10.84
C ARG A 80 5.58 -11.69 -9.38
N VAL A 81 6.01 -10.47 -9.06
CA VAL A 81 5.86 -9.91 -7.71
C VAL A 81 4.39 -9.73 -7.35
N MET A 82 3.56 -9.23 -8.27
CA MET A 82 2.11 -9.13 -8.01
C MET A 82 1.49 -10.50 -7.76
N GLU A 83 1.82 -11.50 -8.57
CA GLU A 83 1.31 -12.86 -8.41
C GLU A 83 1.68 -13.45 -7.04
N ALA A 84 2.94 -13.33 -6.63
CA ALA A 84 3.41 -13.83 -5.34
C ALA A 84 2.90 -13.03 -4.13
N ILE A 85 2.64 -11.72 -4.28
CA ILE A 85 2.01 -10.93 -3.21
C ILE A 85 0.53 -11.28 -3.09
N LEU A 86 -0.17 -11.42 -4.22
CA LEU A 86 -1.60 -11.75 -4.23
C LEU A 86 -1.87 -13.17 -3.70
N SER A 87 -0.92 -14.11 -3.79
CA SER A 87 -1.07 -15.42 -3.15
C SER A 87 -1.14 -15.33 -1.62
N LEU A 88 -0.71 -14.22 -1.03
CA LEU A 88 -0.80 -13.96 0.41
C LEU A 88 -2.10 -13.22 0.79
N HIS A 89 -2.98 -12.90 -0.17
CA HIS A 89 -4.15 -12.07 0.05
C HIS A 89 -4.99 -12.53 1.25
N ASP A 90 -5.36 -13.81 1.30
CA ASP A 90 -6.27 -14.31 2.34
C ASP A 90 -5.61 -14.39 3.73
N GLU A 91 -4.27 -14.40 3.81
CA GLU A 91 -3.53 -14.33 5.09
C GLU A 91 -3.59 -12.92 5.69
N TYR A 92 -3.65 -11.86 4.86
CA TYR A 92 -3.52 -10.47 5.31
C TYR A 92 -4.76 -9.60 5.09
N VAL A 93 -5.65 -10.00 4.19
CA VAL A 93 -6.87 -9.28 3.81
C VAL A 93 -8.06 -10.18 4.12
N HIS A 94 -8.41 -10.23 5.39
CA HIS A 94 -9.57 -10.96 5.88
C HIS A 94 -10.33 -10.11 6.91
N TRP A 95 -11.59 -10.46 7.16
CA TRP A 95 -12.35 -9.81 8.21
C TRP A 95 -11.72 -10.09 9.59
N PRO A 96 -11.66 -9.09 10.50
CA PRO A 96 -11.12 -9.29 11.82
C PRO A 96 -12.01 -10.23 12.63
N SER A 97 -11.38 -11.11 13.41
CA SER A 97 -12.08 -11.98 14.36
C SER A 97 -12.73 -11.16 15.47
N ALA A 98 -13.70 -11.74 16.20
CA ALA A 98 -14.32 -11.06 17.33
C ALA A 98 -13.29 -10.57 18.36
N ALA A 99 -12.24 -11.36 18.62
CA ALA A 99 -11.15 -10.97 19.50
C ALA A 99 -10.34 -9.78 18.95
N ALA A 100 -9.98 -9.80 17.66
CA ALA A 100 -9.26 -8.69 17.03
C ALA A 100 -10.10 -7.40 16.97
N LYS A 101 -11.42 -7.52 16.78
CA LYS A 101 -12.35 -6.40 16.88
C LYS A 101 -12.33 -5.80 18.29
N GLU A 102 -12.41 -6.64 19.31
CA GLU A 102 -12.42 -6.19 20.70
C GLU A 102 -11.10 -5.51 21.10
N GLU A 103 -9.96 -6.08 20.69
CA GLU A 103 -8.65 -5.46 20.91
C GLU A 103 -8.56 -4.08 20.24
N ALA A 104 -9.05 -3.95 19.00
CA ALA A 104 -9.10 -2.66 18.31
C ALA A 104 -10.02 -1.65 19.02
N LYS A 105 -11.17 -2.10 19.53
CA LYS A 105 -12.11 -1.28 20.33
C LYS A 105 -11.47 -0.78 21.62
N GLU A 106 -10.79 -1.67 22.37
CA GLU A 106 -10.05 -1.30 23.58
C GLU A 106 -8.97 -0.27 23.27
N TRP A 107 -8.23 -0.45 22.18
CA TRP A 107 -7.22 0.52 21.76
C TRP A 107 -7.83 1.88 21.42
N VAL A 108 -8.95 1.92 20.67
CA VAL A 108 -9.61 3.20 20.35
C VAL A 108 -10.11 3.89 21.60
N GLU A 109 -10.75 3.18 22.52
CA GLU A 109 -11.21 3.77 23.78
C GLU A 109 -10.05 4.33 24.60
N ALA A 110 -8.95 3.60 24.71
CA ALA A 110 -7.75 4.03 25.43
C ALA A 110 -7.03 5.22 24.78
N ALA A 111 -7.01 5.27 23.45
CA ALA A 111 -6.40 6.35 22.68
C ALA A 111 -7.32 7.58 22.50
N SER A 112 -8.62 7.44 22.78
CA SER A 112 -9.63 8.49 22.64
C SER A 112 -10.56 8.58 23.87
N CYS A 113 -11.79 8.07 23.78
CA CYS A 113 -12.70 7.88 24.92
C CYS A 113 -13.74 6.78 24.67
N ALA A 114 -14.46 6.38 25.73
CA ALA A 114 -15.45 5.31 25.70
C ALA A 114 -16.53 5.47 24.61
N ALA A 115 -16.95 6.72 24.32
CA ALA A 115 -17.95 6.99 23.29
C ALA A 115 -17.48 6.65 21.86
N TRP A 116 -16.16 6.56 21.65
CA TRP A 116 -15.55 6.24 20.35
C TRP A 116 -15.16 4.77 20.23
N ARG A 117 -15.41 3.92 21.24
CA ARG A 117 -15.06 2.49 21.23
C ARG A 117 -15.48 1.79 19.94
N ASP A 118 -16.72 2.01 19.50
CA ASP A 118 -17.26 1.39 18.28
C ASP A 118 -16.75 2.02 16.97
N GLY A 119 -15.93 3.08 17.05
CA GLY A 119 -15.18 3.67 15.93
C GLY A 119 -13.90 2.92 15.55
N TRP A 120 -13.71 1.69 16.05
CA TRP A 120 -12.54 0.84 15.83
C TRP A 120 -12.23 0.52 14.36
N LEU A 121 -13.23 0.56 13.48
CA LEU A 121 -13.06 0.36 12.04
C LEU A 121 -13.14 1.70 11.29
N PHE A 122 -12.06 2.48 11.36
CA PHE A 122 -11.95 3.76 10.66
C PHE A 122 -11.29 3.56 9.29
N VAL A 123 -12.09 3.59 8.21
CA VAL A 123 -11.59 3.62 6.84
C VAL A 123 -11.62 5.07 6.36
N ASP A 124 -10.54 5.54 5.73
CA ASP A 124 -10.44 6.93 5.25
C ASP A 124 -11.69 7.31 4.44
N GLY A 125 -12.32 8.40 4.86
CA GLY A 125 -13.70 8.66 4.52
C GLY A 125 -13.88 9.27 3.14
N THR A 126 -15.04 8.99 2.55
CA THR A 126 -15.43 9.68 1.32
C THR A 126 -15.93 11.08 1.67
N LEU A 127 -15.33 12.08 1.04
CA LEU A 127 -15.78 13.47 1.14
C LEU A 127 -17.06 13.65 0.31
N VAL A 128 -18.17 14.01 0.95
CA VAL A 128 -19.42 14.41 0.31
C VAL A 128 -19.41 15.93 0.16
N PRO A 129 -19.36 16.47 -1.07
CA PRO A 129 -19.35 17.90 -1.29
C PRO A 129 -20.69 18.52 -0.90
N LEU A 130 -20.62 19.69 -0.28
CA LEU A 130 -21.74 20.55 0.08
C LEU A 130 -21.93 21.60 -1.03
N ALA A 131 -23.20 21.93 -1.32
CA ALA A 131 -23.54 22.96 -2.30
C ALA A 131 -23.08 24.36 -1.85
N ASP A 132 -23.13 24.62 -0.54
CA ASP A 132 -22.82 25.90 0.07
C ASP A 132 -21.93 25.74 1.31
N LYS A 133 -21.24 26.82 1.68
CA LYS A 133 -20.47 26.93 2.91
C LYS A 133 -21.40 26.81 4.13
N PRO A 134 -21.13 25.88 5.09
CA PRO A 134 -21.87 25.84 6.34
C PRO A 134 -21.80 27.16 7.11
N GLY A 135 -22.94 27.61 7.63
CA GLY A 135 -23.02 28.86 8.40
C GLY A 135 -22.26 28.80 9.73
N PHE A 136 -22.15 27.62 10.33
CA PHE A 136 -21.40 27.39 11.57
C PHE A 136 -20.07 26.70 11.27
N HIS A 137 -18.95 27.34 11.66
CA HIS A 137 -17.59 26.85 11.40
C HIS A 137 -17.32 26.48 9.92
N GLY A 138 -17.87 27.22 8.95
CA GLY A 138 -17.75 26.88 7.53
C GLY A 138 -16.33 26.63 7.01
N GLU A 139 -15.32 27.31 7.58
CA GLU A 139 -13.90 27.08 7.25
C GLU A 139 -13.42 25.66 7.60
N SER A 140 -13.97 25.05 8.66
CA SER A 140 -13.63 23.69 9.07
C SER A 140 -14.07 22.61 8.08
N TYR A 141 -14.93 22.98 7.12
CA TYR A 141 -15.43 22.08 6.08
C TYR A 141 -14.71 22.30 4.74
N PHE A 142 -13.78 23.25 4.65
CA PHE A 142 -13.05 23.50 3.41
C PHE A 142 -11.91 22.49 3.25
N ASP A 143 -12.04 21.61 2.26
CA ASP A 143 -11.12 20.51 2.04
C ASP A 143 -9.92 20.88 1.16
N ARG A 144 -8.95 19.96 1.09
CA ARG A 144 -7.75 20.09 0.23
C ARG A 144 -8.09 20.21 -1.27
N LYS A 145 -9.29 19.80 -1.69
CA LYS A 145 -9.78 19.90 -3.07
C LYS A 145 -10.51 21.22 -3.33
N SER A 146 -10.45 22.16 -2.39
CA SER A 146 -11.11 23.46 -2.47
C SER A 146 -12.64 23.39 -2.56
N ASN A 147 -13.23 22.35 -1.96
CA ASN A 147 -14.69 22.24 -1.81
C ASN A 147 -15.05 22.36 -0.33
N TYR A 148 -16.30 22.75 -0.06
CA TYR A 148 -16.90 22.48 1.25
C TYR A 148 -17.37 21.02 1.25
N SER A 149 -16.93 20.19 2.18
CA SER A 149 -17.32 18.78 2.21
C SER A 149 -17.42 18.21 3.62
N LEU A 150 -18.25 17.17 3.76
CA LEU A 150 -18.37 16.37 4.98
C LEU A 150 -17.70 15.02 4.75
N ASN A 151 -17.01 14.52 5.77
CA ASN A 151 -16.60 13.12 5.78
C ASN A 151 -17.81 12.26 6.15
N VAL A 152 -18.24 11.36 5.25
CA VAL A 152 -19.26 10.37 5.57
C VAL A 152 -18.59 9.07 5.97
N GLN A 153 -18.97 8.58 7.15
CA GLN A 153 -18.40 7.38 7.75
C GLN A 153 -19.54 6.43 8.10
N VAL A 154 -19.40 5.18 7.65
CA VAL A 154 -20.26 4.09 8.07
C VAL A 154 -19.54 3.36 9.19
N THR A 155 -20.09 3.42 10.40
CA THR A 155 -19.69 2.55 11.50
C THR A 155 -20.55 1.27 11.42
N LEU A 156 -19.91 0.11 11.50
CA LEU A 156 -20.55 -1.21 11.49
C LEU A 156 -20.56 -1.83 12.89
#